data_AF-A0A6P0J0C8-F1
#
_entry.id   AF-A0A6P0J0C8-F1
#
_cell.length_a   1.000
_cell.length_b   1.000
_cell.length_c   1.000
_cell.angle_alpha   90.00
_cell.angle_beta   90.00
_cell.angle_gamma   90.00
#
_symmetry.space_group_name_H-M   'P 1'
#
loop_
_entity.id
_entity.type
_entity.pdbx_description
1 polymer ?
#
loop_
_entity_poly.entity_id
_entity_poly.type
_entity_poly.pdbx_seq_one_letter_code
_entity_poly.pdbx_strand_id
1 'polypeptide(L)'
;MSPDQKLYEGKAKILYTTDDPEILLTHFKDDATAFNAQKRGQISGKGEINCAIASHLFKVLEEKAIATHFIDRPTPNQMLVKQVKILPLEVVVRNIAAGSLCQQTGIPEG
;
A
#
# COMPACT_ATOMS: atom_id res chain seq x y z
N MET A 1 19.39 13.41 4.00
CA MET A 1 18.06 14.08 3.99
C MET A 1 17.71 14.36 5.44
N SER A 2 16.94 15.39 5.76
CA SER A 2 16.47 15.54 7.14
C SER A 2 15.53 14.38 7.48
N PRO A 3 15.50 13.87 8.72
CA PRO A 3 14.44 12.98 9.16
C PRO A 3 13.07 13.63 8.93
N ASP A 4 12.06 12.80 8.70
CA ASP A 4 10.66 13.20 8.54
C ASP A 4 10.35 14.12 7.35
N GLN A 5 11.23 14.16 6.35
CA GLN A 5 10.96 14.88 5.10
C GLN A 5 9.98 14.09 4.23
N LYS A 6 8.86 14.72 3.83
CA LYS A 6 7.93 14.13 2.86
C LYS A 6 8.62 13.94 1.51
N LEU A 7 8.79 12.68 1.11
CA LEU A 7 9.43 12.30 -0.15
C LEU A 7 8.41 12.21 -1.30
N TYR A 8 7.25 11.61 -1.02
CA TYR A 8 6.23 11.35 -2.01
C TYR A 8 4.85 11.28 -1.38
N GLU A 9 3.84 11.76 -2.08
CA GLU A 9 2.44 11.61 -1.69
C GLU A 9 1.62 11.03 -2.83
N GLY A 10 1.08 9.84 -2.59
CA GLY A 10 0.15 9.16 -3.49
C GLY A 10 -1.30 9.32 -3.05
N LYS A 11 -2.19 8.61 -3.74
CA LYS A 11 -3.64 8.64 -3.45
C LYS A 11 -3.97 8.15 -2.04
N ALA A 12 -3.28 7.11 -1.55
CA ALA A 12 -3.59 6.45 -0.29
C ALA A 12 -2.47 6.48 0.77
N LYS A 13 -1.25 6.90 0.39
CA LYS A 13 -0.07 6.81 1.25
C LYS A 13 0.83 8.04 1.07
N ILE A 14 1.53 8.41 2.13
CA ILE A 14 2.63 9.38 2.12
C ILE A 14 3.90 8.64 2.53
N LEU A 15 5.02 8.93 1.88
CA LEU A 15 6.35 8.43 2.25
C LEU A 15 7.18 9.55 2.85
N TYR A 16 7.78 9.28 4.00
CA TYR A 16 8.72 10.16 4.70
C TYR A 16 10.09 9.48 4.80
N THR A 17 11.14 10.27 4.79
CA THR A 17 12.50 9.82 5.12
C THR A 17 12.62 9.50 6.61
N THR A 18 13.58 8.66 6.96
CA THR A 18 14.00 8.45 8.36
C THR A 18 15.47 8.84 8.52
N ASP A 19 16.03 8.66 9.72
CA ASP A 19 17.46 8.82 9.96
C ASP A 19 18.31 7.77 9.21
N ASP A 20 17.73 6.61 8.91
CA ASP A 20 18.34 5.58 8.08
C ASP A 20 17.95 5.80 6.61
N PRO A 21 18.91 6.04 5.70
CA PRO A 21 18.62 6.27 4.28
C PRO A 21 18.01 5.05 3.57
N GLU A 22 18.17 3.85 4.12
CA GLU A 22 17.60 2.61 3.56
C GLU A 22 16.17 2.34 4.08
N ILE A 23 15.64 3.19 4.97
CA ILE A 23 14.33 3.01 5.59
C ILE A 23 13.44 4.23 5.34
N LEU A 24 12.21 3.97 4.93
CA LEU A 24 11.15 4.96 4.78
C LEU A 24 10.02 4.71 5.78
N LEU A 25 9.43 5.80 6.26
CA LEU A 25 8.19 5.76 7.04
C LEU A 25 7.00 5.99 6.10
N THR A 26 6.16 4.98 5.97
CA THR A 26 4.92 5.05 5.19
C THR A 26 3.76 5.41 6.10
N HIS A 27 3.06 6.50 5.79
CA HIS A 27 1.81 6.89 6.45
C HIS A 27 0.60 6.55 5.58
N PHE A 28 -0.36 5.82 6.13
CA PHE A 28 -1.59 5.41 5.45
C PHE A 28 -2.70 6.43 5.68
N LYS A 29 -3.24 7.00 4.60
CA LYS A 29 -4.27 8.05 4.65
C LYS A 29 -5.68 7.47 4.77
N ASP A 30 -6.56 8.26 5.36
CA ASP A 30 -8.02 8.02 5.36
C ASP A 30 -8.68 8.39 4.01
N ASP A 31 -7.92 8.95 3.08
CA ASP A 31 -8.37 9.27 1.72
C ASP A 31 -8.80 8.01 0.95
N ALA A 32 -9.99 8.05 0.36
CA ALA A 32 -10.51 7.04 -0.54
C ALA A 32 -10.71 7.63 -1.94
N THR A 33 -10.28 6.89 -2.96
CA THR A 33 -10.47 7.27 -4.36
C THR A 33 -11.04 6.11 -5.17
N ALA A 34 -12.03 6.37 -6.02
CA ALA A 34 -12.56 5.40 -6.97
C ALA A 34 -12.60 6.00 -8.39
N PHE A 35 -12.80 5.13 -9.39
CA PHE A 35 -12.95 5.51 -10.81
C PHE A 35 -11.84 6.47 -11.27
N ASN A 36 -10.58 6.03 -11.18
CA ASN A 36 -9.39 6.80 -11.58
C ASN A 36 -9.16 8.15 -10.90
N ALA A 37 -9.86 8.54 -9.83
CA ALA A 37 -9.74 9.92 -9.34
C ALA A 37 -11.06 10.67 -9.26
N GLN A 38 -12.07 10.19 -10.00
CA GLN A 38 -13.32 10.91 -10.25
C GLN A 38 -14.20 10.98 -8.99
N LYS A 39 -14.09 9.98 -8.10
CA LYS A 39 -14.73 10.01 -6.79
C LYS A 39 -13.66 10.06 -5.71
N ARG A 40 -13.69 11.09 -4.86
CA ARG A 40 -12.79 11.29 -3.72
C ARG A 40 -13.61 11.52 -2.45
N GLY A 41 -13.11 11.03 -1.33
CA GLY A 41 -13.69 11.25 -0.02
C GLY A 41 -12.74 10.78 1.08
N GLN A 42 -13.14 10.95 2.33
CA GLN A 42 -12.43 10.42 3.48
C GLN A 42 -13.30 9.36 4.17
N ILE A 43 -12.66 8.28 4.58
CA ILE A 43 -13.27 7.24 5.40
C ILE A 43 -12.46 7.20 6.70
N SER A 44 -13.06 7.67 7.79
CA SER A 44 -12.38 7.72 9.09
C SER A 44 -11.88 6.33 9.50
N GLY A 45 -10.60 6.24 9.91
CA GLY A 45 -9.97 5.00 10.35
C GLY A 45 -9.51 4.07 9.22
N LYS A 46 -9.75 4.43 7.95
CA LYS A 46 -9.30 3.64 6.79
C LYS A 46 -7.79 3.44 6.79
N GLY A 47 -7.01 4.46 7.13
CA GLY A 47 -5.56 4.43 7.15
C GLY A 47 -5.03 3.41 8.15
N GLU A 48 -5.56 3.43 9.37
CA GLU A 48 -5.24 2.47 10.43
C GLU A 48 -5.59 1.03 10.01
N ILE A 49 -6.82 0.80 9.55
CA ILE A 49 -7.27 -0.54 9.13
C ILE A 49 -6.38 -1.09 8.02
N ASN A 50 -6.07 -0.29 7.00
CA ASN A 50 -5.20 -0.72 5.91
C ASN A 50 -3.77 -0.99 6.37
N CYS A 51 -3.22 -0.16 7.26
CA CYS A 51 -1.89 -0.36 7.81
C CYS A 51 -1.81 -1.65 8.63
N ALA A 52 -2.83 -1.93 9.45
CA ALA A 52 -2.94 -3.15 10.24
C ALA A 52 -3.02 -4.41 9.36
N ILE A 53 -3.93 -4.42 8.37
CA ILE A 53 -4.09 -5.53 7.43
C ILE A 53 -2.81 -5.76 6.63
N ALA A 54 -2.23 -4.70 6.04
CA ALA A 54 -1.01 -4.80 5.26
C ALA A 54 0.17 -5.36 6.09
N SER A 55 0.33 -4.86 7.33
CA SER A 55 1.39 -5.35 8.23
C SER A 55 1.22 -6.83 8.56
N HIS A 56 -0.01 -7.28 8.81
CA HIS A 56 -0.29 -8.69 9.06
C HIS A 56 0.02 -9.56 7.82
N LEU A 57 -0.44 -9.15 6.64
CA LEU A 57 -0.20 -9.89 5.40
C LEU A 57 1.30 -9.97 5.06
N PHE A 58 2.07 -8.89 5.24
CA PHE A 58 3.52 -8.94 5.02
C PHE A 58 4.21 -9.93 5.97
N LYS A 59 3.84 -9.96 7.25
CA LYS A 59 4.37 -10.96 8.19
C LYS A 59 4.06 -12.38 7.75
N VAL A 60 2.82 -12.66 7.31
CA VAL A 60 2.42 -13.97 6.79
C VAL A 60 3.25 -14.36 5.55
N LEU A 61 3.54 -13.42 4.65
CA LEU A 61 4.40 -13.66 3.49
C LEU A 61 5.84 -14.01 3.91
N GLU A 62 6.40 -13.28 4.88
CA GLU A 62 7.75 -13.53 5.39
C GLU A 62 7.87 -14.87 6.13
N GLU A 63 6.83 -15.29 6.87
CA GLU A 63 6.74 -16.64 7.45
C GLU A 63 6.76 -17.75 6.39
N LYS A 64 6.38 -17.42 5.14
CA LYS A 64 6.47 -18.31 3.97
C LYS A 64 7.73 -18.07 3.12
N ALA A 65 8.73 -17.40 3.69
CA ALA A 65 10.01 -17.07 3.05
C ALA A 65 9.89 -16.22 1.77
N ILE A 66 8.80 -15.46 1.64
CA ILE A 66 8.64 -14.47 0.57
C ILE A 66 9.22 -13.15 1.06
N ALA A 67 10.26 -12.66 0.38
CA ALA A 67 10.90 -11.41 0.75
C ALA A 67 9.95 -10.21 0.55
N THR A 68 9.86 -9.35 1.56
CA THR A 68 9.05 -8.13 1.51
C THR A 68 9.88 -6.91 1.91
N HIS A 69 9.32 -5.73 1.70
CA HIS A 69 9.92 -4.48 2.18
C HIS A 69 9.52 -4.14 3.63
N PHE A 70 8.63 -4.90 4.27
CA PHE A 70 8.14 -4.60 5.61
C PHE A 70 9.29 -4.69 6.63
N ILE A 71 9.28 -3.80 7.62
CA ILE A 71 10.22 -3.82 8.75
C ILE A 71 9.42 -3.86 10.05
N ASP A 72 8.60 -2.83 10.29
CA ASP A 72 7.78 -2.75 11.52
C ASP A 72 6.58 -1.81 11.33
N ARG A 73 5.67 -1.79 12.31
CA ARG A 73 4.50 -0.92 12.37
C ARG A 73 4.52 -0.09 13.67
N PRO A 74 5.24 1.06 13.69
CA PRO A 74 5.48 1.82 14.92
C PRO A 74 4.23 2.51 15.47
N THR A 75 3.23 2.81 14.63
CA THR A 75 1.97 3.43 15.03
C THR A 75 0.79 2.79 14.29
N PRO A 76 -0.47 3.01 14.71
CA PRO A 76 -1.62 2.34 14.10
C PRO A 76 -1.73 2.53 12.58
N ASN A 77 -1.34 3.69 12.05
CA ASN A 77 -1.44 4.06 10.63
C ASN A 77 -0.09 4.29 9.94
N GLN A 78 1.04 3.91 10.56
CA GLN A 78 2.36 4.02 9.93
C GLN A 78 3.13 2.69 9.91
N MET A 79 3.99 2.54 8.91
CA MET A 79 4.80 1.36 8.66
C MET A 79 6.22 1.76 8.26
N LEU A 80 7.22 1.18 8.90
CA LEU A 80 8.61 1.27 8.46
C LEU A 80 8.85 0.24 7.35
N VAL A 81 9.43 0.68 6.24
CA VAL A 81 9.69 -0.16 5.07
C VAL A 81 11.08 0.09 4.51
N LYS A 82 11.70 -0.94 3.93
CA LYS A 82 12.93 -0.84 3.16
C LYS A 82 12.70 0.05 1.94
N GLN A 83 13.60 1.00 1.71
CA GLN A 83 13.60 1.79 0.48
C GLN A 83 13.89 0.87 -0.71
N VAL A 84 13.04 0.93 -1.73
CA VAL A 84 13.19 0.13 -2.94
C VAL A 84 12.99 0.99 -4.18
N LYS A 85 13.60 0.58 -5.29
CA LYS A 85 13.27 1.09 -6.61
C LYS A 85 12.04 0.36 -7.14
N ILE A 86 10.89 1.04 -7.14
CA ILE A 86 9.63 0.47 -7.66
C ILE A 86 9.77 0.19 -9.16
N LEU A 87 9.44 -1.04 -9.57
CA LEU A 87 9.16 -1.35 -10.97
C LEU A 87 7.77 -0.78 -11.31
N PRO A 88 7.62 0.02 -12.38
CA PRO A 88 6.35 0.66 -12.72
C PRO A 88 5.37 -0.32 -13.38
N LEU A 89 5.12 -1.45 -12.72
CA LEU A 89 4.24 -2.53 -13.15
C LEU A 89 3.36 -2.94 -11.96
N GLU A 90 2.08 -3.16 -12.23
CA GLU A 90 1.14 -3.74 -11.28
C GLU A 90 0.95 -5.22 -11.63
N VAL A 91 1.27 -6.11 -10.68
CA VAL A 91 1.10 -7.55 -10.85
C VAL A 91 -0.25 -7.96 -10.25
N VAL A 92 -1.18 -8.37 -11.10
CA VAL A 92 -2.55 -8.75 -10.70
C VAL A 92 -2.72 -10.25 -10.88
N VAL A 93 -3.02 -10.96 -9.80
CA VAL A 93 -3.37 -12.39 -9.82
C VAL A 93 -4.88 -12.53 -9.72
N ARG A 94 -5.48 -13.41 -10.53
CA ARG A 94 -6.93 -13.63 -10.58
C ARG A 94 -7.22 -15.11 -10.46
N ASN A 95 -7.82 -15.51 -9.34
CA ASN A 95 -8.33 -16.88 -9.14
C ASN A 95 -9.76 -17.03 -9.71
N ILE A 96 -10.52 -15.93 -9.71
CA ILE A 96 -11.92 -15.83 -10.17
C ILE A 96 -12.03 -14.64 -11.12
N ALA A 97 -12.88 -14.74 -12.14
CA ALA A 97 -13.17 -13.64 -13.06
C ALA A 97 -14.04 -12.58 -12.35
N ALA A 98 -13.51 -11.35 -12.24
CA ALA A 98 -14.23 -10.22 -11.63
C ALA A 98 -13.71 -8.87 -12.13
N GLY A 99 -14.52 -7.83 -11.95
CA GLY A 99 -14.15 -6.43 -12.14
C GLY A 99 -13.72 -6.09 -13.57
N SER A 100 -12.58 -5.39 -13.71
CA SER A 100 -12.09 -4.92 -15.01
C SER A 100 -11.85 -6.04 -16.03
N LEU A 101 -11.53 -7.26 -15.58
CA LEU A 101 -11.34 -8.40 -16.48
C LEU A 101 -12.65 -8.72 -17.21
N CYS A 102 -13.76 -8.87 -16.48
CA CYS A 102 -15.07 -9.17 -17.04
C CYS A 102 -15.52 -8.07 -18.01
N GLN A 103 -15.33 -6.80 -17.63
CA GLN A 103 -15.69 -5.65 -18.47
C GLN A 103 -14.91 -5.63 -19.79
N GLN A 104 -13.62 -5.99 -19.77
CA GLN A 104 -12.76 -5.92 -20.95
C GLN A 104 -12.87 -7.14 -21.88
N THR A 105 -13.20 -8.30 -21.32
CA THR A 105 -13.16 -9.58 -22.05
C THR A 105 -14.54 -10.20 -22.32
N GLY A 106 -15.58 -9.74 -21.63
CA GLY A 106 -16.92 -10.31 -21.70
C GLY A 106 -17.09 -11.63 -20.94
N ILE A 107 -16.07 -12.09 -20.22
CA ILE A 107 -16.18 -13.26 -19.33
C ILE A 107 -17.17 -12.90 -18.21
N PRO A 108 -18.20 -13.74 -17.94
CA PRO A 108 -19.10 -13.53 -16.81
C PRO A 108 -18.36 -13.47 -15.47
N GLU A 109 -18.87 -12.67 -14.53
CA GLU A 109 -18.35 -12.64 -13.16
C GLU A 109 -18.77 -13.91 -12.41
N GLY A 110 -17.82 -14.55 -11.72
CA GLY A 110 -18.05 -15.81 -10.99
C GLY A 110 -16.99 -16.87 -11.24
#